data_AF-X0Y044-F1
#
_entry.id   AF-X0Y044-F1
#
_cell.length_a   1.000
_cell.length_b   1.000
_cell.length_c   1.000
_cell.angle_alpha   90.00
_cell.angle_beta   90.00
_cell.angle_gamma   90.00
#
_symmetry.space_group_name_H-M   'P 1'
#
loop_
_entity.id
_entity.type
_entity.pdbx_description
1 polymer ?
#
loop_
_entity_poly.entity_id
_entity_poly.type
_entity_poly.pdbx_seq_one_letter_code
_entity_poly.pdbx_strand_id
1 'polypeptide(L)'
;MAQQNRIGRTATTVRPEDGYTCVRYHYTDVVRFNDDEIILDTGGWFTQTTKTRMNQTANQYGLGFRVYQEDGGWFVMWNDDGGSWEPGAIEYEFKGNVLVIDRHAFAEVPA
;
A
#
# COMPACT_ATOMS: atom_id res chain seq x y z
N MET A 1 -12.62 -9.45 17.23
CA MET A 1 -11.99 -8.11 17.10
C MET A 1 -10.49 -8.33 16.98
N ALA A 2 -9.90 -8.07 15.80
CA ALA A 2 -8.48 -8.36 15.53
C ALA A 2 -7.61 -7.13 15.85
N GLN A 3 -6.57 -7.29 16.67
CA GLN A 3 -5.62 -6.24 17.03
C GLN A 3 -4.89 -5.72 15.78
N GLN A 4 -5.26 -4.52 15.34
CA GLN A 4 -4.67 -3.86 14.17
C GLN A 4 -3.32 -3.19 14.45
N ASN A 5 -2.86 -3.14 15.70
CA ASN A 5 -1.78 -2.24 16.14
C ASN A 5 -0.37 -2.86 16.18
N ARG A 6 -0.21 -4.14 15.83
CA ARG A 6 1.09 -4.78 15.66
C ARG A 6 1.02 -5.73 14.48
N ILE A 7 2.03 -5.69 13.61
CA ILE A 7 2.29 -6.82 12.71
C ILE A 7 2.59 -8.01 13.64
N GLY A 8 1.58 -8.87 13.80
CA GLY A 8 1.76 -10.14 14.48
C GLY A 8 2.86 -10.92 13.76
N ARG A 9 3.66 -11.67 14.52
CA ARG A 9 4.76 -12.54 14.08
C ARG A 9 4.38 -13.59 13.00
N THR A 10 3.14 -13.55 12.52
CA THR A 10 2.53 -14.45 11.56
C THR A 10 2.70 -13.92 10.13
N ALA A 11 3.70 -14.47 9.45
CA ALA A 11 3.80 -14.54 7.98
C ALA A 11 4.00 -13.21 7.22
N THR A 12 4.54 -12.16 7.84
CA THR A 12 4.98 -10.95 7.13
C THR A 12 6.50 -10.84 7.19
N THR A 13 7.18 -10.84 6.05
CA THR A 13 8.64 -10.72 5.96
C THR A 13 8.97 -9.51 5.11
N VAL A 14 9.75 -8.59 5.67
CA VAL A 14 10.24 -7.42 4.94
C VAL A 14 11.64 -7.73 4.44
N ARG A 15 11.86 -7.59 3.14
CA ARG A 15 13.13 -7.83 2.48
C ARG A 15 13.45 -6.65 1.55
N PRO A 16 14.57 -5.95 1.75
CA PRO A 16 15.05 -5.02 0.74
C PRO A 16 15.60 -5.82 -0.44
N GLU A 17 15.09 -5.57 -1.65
CA GLU A 17 15.47 -6.25 -2.89
C GLU A 17 15.53 -5.21 -4.00
N ASP A 18 16.69 -5.08 -4.68
CA ASP A 18 16.87 -4.21 -5.84
C ASP A 18 16.50 -2.71 -5.63
N GLY A 19 16.68 -2.19 -4.41
CA GLY A 19 16.30 -0.81 -4.06
C GLY A 19 14.82 -0.65 -3.66
N TYR A 20 14.03 -1.71 -3.74
CA TYR A 20 12.66 -1.75 -3.24
C TYR A 20 12.61 -2.41 -1.86
N THR A 21 11.72 -1.92 -1.01
CA THR A 21 11.33 -2.60 0.23
C THR A 21 10.13 -3.49 -0.06
N CYS A 22 10.37 -4.80 -0.16
CA CYS A 22 9.35 -5.79 -0.44
C CYS A 22 8.80 -6.38 0.86
N VAL A 23 7.49 -6.27 1.06
CA VAL A 23 6.76 -6.84 2.19
C VAL A 23 6.00 -8.07 1.70
N ARG A 24 6.56 -9.24 2.00
CA ARG A 24 5.95 -10.54 1.69
C ARG A 24 4.94 -10.92 2.74
N TYR A 25 3.72 -11.25 2.33
CA TYR A 25 2.72 -11.90 3.16
C TYR A 25 2.47 -13.33 2.68
N HIS A 26 2.77 -14.31 3.52
CA HIS A 26 2.81 -15.75 3.21
C HIS A 26 3.70 -16.13 2.02
N TYR A 27 3.22 -15.95 0.80
CA TYR A 27 3.91 -16.32 -0.45
C TYR A 27 3.86 -15.21 -1.51
N THR A 28 3.20 -14.09 -1.22
CA THR A 28 3.01 -12.98 -2.17
C THR A 28 3.62 -11.71 -1.62
N ASP A 29 4.34 -10.96 -2.45
CA ASP A 29 4.89 -9.65 -2.12
C ASP A 29 3.80 -8.59 -2.20
N VAL A 30 3.06 -8.41 -1.11
CA VAL A 30 1.83 -7.60 -1.08
C VAL A 30 2.06 -6.10 -1.22
N VAL A 31 3.22 -5.63 -0.79
CA VAL A 31 3.63 -4.23 -0.90
C VAL A 31 5.09 -4.22 -1.32
N ARG A 32 5.44 -3.45 -2.34
CA ARG A 32 6.81 -3.14 -2.72
C ARG A 32 6.88 -1.63 -2.88
N PHE A 33 7.80 -0.97 -2.22
CA PHE A 33 7.90 0.48 -2.30
C PHE A 33 9.35 0.92 -2.31
N ASN A 34 9.62 2.00 -3.01
CA ASN A 34 10.89 2.72 -2.97
C ASN A 34 10.59 4.22 -2.76
N ASP A 35 11.56 5.08 -3.06
CA ASP A 35 11.40 6.54 -2.97
C ASP A 35 10.50 7.07 -4.11
N ASP A 36 10.55 6.44 -5.29
CA ASP A 36 9.90 6.88 -6.53
C ASP A 36 8.44 6.42 -6.67
N GLU A 37 8.10 5.21 -6.22
CA GLU A 37 6.83 4.52 -6.47
C GLU A 37 6.46 3.49 -5.38
N ILE A 38 5.17 3.18 -5.32
CA ILE A 38 4.59 2.17 -4.43
C ILE A 38 3.77 1.19 -5.27
N ILE A 39 4.19 -0.07 -5.26
CA ILE A 39 3.55 -1.18 -5.95
C ILE A 39 2.80 -2.04 -4.93
N LEU A 40 1.50 -2.18 -5.11
CA LEU A 40 0.64 -3.02 -4.29
C LEU A 40 0.17 -4.22 -5.09
N ASP A 41 0.35 -5.43 -4.55
CA ASP A 41 -0.03 -6.67 -5.21
C ASP A 41 -0.95 -7.48 -4.28
N THR A 42 -2.19 -7.70 -4.70
CA THR A 42 -3.13 -8.53 -3.91
C THR A 42 -2.90 -10.02 -4.12
N GLY A 43 -2.11 -10.42 -5.13
CA GLY A 43 -1.91 -11.81 -5.53
C GLY A 43 -3.19 -12.52 -5.98
N GLY A 44 -4.22 -11.76 -6.35
CA GLY A 44 -5.58 -12.27 -6.62
C GLY A 44 -6.44 -12.49 -5.37
N TRP A 45 -5.93 -12.14 -4.18
CA TRP A 45 -6.62 -12.31 -2.91
C TRP A 45 -7.17 -10.97 -2.39
N PHE A 46 -8.32 -10.57 -2.92
CA PHE A 46 -9.10 -9.40 -2.45
C PHE A 46 -9.84 -9.69 -1.14
N THR A 47 -9.08 -10.01 -0.10
CA THR A 47 -9.61 -10.38 1.21
C THR A 47 -9.36 -9.32 2.26
N GLN A 48 -10.21 -9.27 3.30
CA GLN A 48 -10.06 -8.32 4.39
C GLN A 48 -8.70 -8.43 5.12
N THR A 49 -8.09 -9.62 5.13
CA THR A 49 -6.76 -9.86 5.71
C THR A 49 -5.66 -9.21 4.89
N THR A 50 -5.67 -9.33 3.55
CA THR A 50 -4.73 -8.64 2.65
C THR A 50 -4.79 -7.12 2.87
N LYS A 51 -6.00 -6.54 2.86
CA LYS A 51 -6.23 -5.12 3.16
C LYS A 51 -5.65 -4.70 4.50
N THR A 52 -5.91 -5.49 5.54
CA THR A 52 -5.41 -5.21 6.89
C THR A 52 -3.88 -5.17 6.92
N ARG A 53 -3.20 -6.08 6.21
CA ARG A 53 -1.73 -6.12 6.14
C ARG A 53 -1.14 -4.96 5.35
N MET A 54 -1.75 -4.59 4.23
CA MET A 54 -1.36 -3.41 3.45
C MET A 54 -1.45 -2.14 4.31
N ASN A 55 -2.59 -1.94 4.99
CA ASN A 55 -2.78 -0.80 5.88
C ASN A 55 -1.82 -0.82 7.07
N GLN A 56 -1.53 -1.98 7.64
CA GLN A 56 -0.51 -2.10 8.70
C GLN A 56 0.88 -1.69 8.21
N THR A 57 1.23 -2.11 7.00
CA THR A 57 2.52 -1.75 6.37
C THR A 57 2.59 -0.25 6.15
N ALA A 58 1.55 0.36 5.59
CA ALA A 58 1.50 1.80 5.38
C ALA A 58 1.63 2.59 6.68
N ASN A 59 0.95 2.16 7.75
CA ASN A 59 1.06 2.81 9.07
C ASN A 59 2.44 2.61 9.70
N GLN A 60 3.06 1.44 9.52
CA GLN A 60 4.36 1.13 10.12
C GLN A 60 5.51 1.86 9.43
N TYR A 61 5.43 2.02 8.11
CA TYR A 61 6.48 2.67 7.30
C TYR A 61 6.15 4.13 6.95
N GLY A 62 4.96 4.63 7.32
CA GLY A 62 4.54 6.00 7.03
C GLY A 62 4.36 6.26 5.53
N LEU A 63 3.86 5.28 4.77
CA LEU A 63 3.79 5.34 3.29
C LEU A 63 2.65 6.21 2.75
N GLY A 64 1.79 6.76 3.62
CA GLY A 64 0.74 7.69 3.21
C GLY A 64 -0.42 7.08 2.39
N PHE A 65 -0.44 5.77 2.16
CA PHE A 65 -1.56 5.09 1.48
C PHE A 65 -2.49 4.35 2.44
N ARG A 66 -3.74 4.18 2.01
CA ARG A 66 -4.77 3.41 2.68
C ARG A 66 -5.63 2.65 1.68
N VAL A 67 -5.73 1.35 1.86
CA VAL A 67 -6.57 0.45 1.07
C VAL A 67 -7.92 0.29 1.75
N TYR A 68 -9.00 0.45 0.98
CA TYR A 68 -10.38 0.18 1.39
C TYR A 68 -11.14 -0.55 0.29
N GLN A 69 -12.29 -1.08 0.67
CA GLN A 69 -13.17 -1.82 -0.23
C GLN A 69 -14.56 -1.21 -0.09
N GLU A 70 -15.18 -0.89 -1.21
CA GLU A 70 -16.52 -0.31 -1.28
C GLU A 70 -17.27 -0.93 -2.47
N ASP A 71 -18.53 -1.33 -2.25
CA ASP A 71 -19.41 -1.97 -3.24
C ASP A 71 -18.80 -3.15 -4.04
N GLY A 72 -17.82 -3.85 -3.45
CA GLY A 72 -17.08 -4.94 -4.11
C GLY A 72 -15.84 -4.49 -4.88
N GLY A 73 -15.67 -3.19 -5.12
CA GLY A 73 -14.46 -2.58 -5.66
C GLY A 73 -13.39 -2.36 -4.58
N TRP A 74 -12.12 -2.39 -4.99
CA TRP A 74 -10.97 -2.10 -4.13
C TRP A 74 -10.32 -0.80 -4.55
N PHE A 75 -10.15 0.09 -3.58
CA PHE A 75 -9.65 1.42 -3.78
C PHE A 75 -8.47 1.68 -2.85
N VAL A 76 -7.52 2.47 -3.33
CA VAL A 76 -6.35 2.90 -2.59
C VAL A 76 -6.31 4.41 -2.60
N MET A 77 -6.43 4.99 -1.42
CA MET A 77 -6.24 6.41 -1.24
C MET A 77 -4.78 6.65 -0.86
N TRP A 78 -4.06 7.44 -1.65
CA TRP A 78 -2.69 7.84 -1.39
C TRP A 78 -2.60 9.34 -1.13
N ASN A 79 -1.77 9.71 -0.17
CA ASN A 79 -1.49 11.09 0.19
C ASN A 79 -0.01 11.20 0.58
N ASP A 80 0.72 12.10 -0.07
CA ASP A 80 2.14 12.33 0.22
C ASP A 80 2.35 12.98 1.61
N ASP A 81 1.36 13.73 2.11
CA ASP A 81 1.46 14.50 3.36
C ASP A 81 1.30 13.65 4.64
N GLY A 82 1.12 12.33 4.51
CA GLY A 82 1.22 11.39 5.64
C GLY A 82 0.20 11.57 6.79
N GLY A 83 -0.81 12.45 6.68
CA GLY A 83 -1.73 12.68 7.81
C GLY A 83 -2.93 13.59 7.61
N SER A 84 -2.98 14.39 6.55
CA SER A 84 -4.06 15.38 6.36
C SER A 84 -5.06 14.89 5.28
N TRP A 85 -6.16 14.25 5.70
CA TRP A 85 -7.24 13.74 4.80
C TRP A 85 -8.11 14.84 4.17
N GLU A 86 -7.54 16.02 3.93
CA GLU A 86 -8.15 17.13 3.19
C GLU A 86 -8.07 16.85 1.67
N PRO A 87 -8.77 17.58 0.76
CA PRO A 87 -9.19 17.09 -0.56
C PRO A 87 -8.09 16.90 -1.63
N GLY A 88 -6.83 16.67 -1.24
CA GLY A 88 -5.70 16.36 -2.11
C GLY A 88 -5.33 14.87 -2.18
N ALA A 89 -6.06 13.98 -1.49
CA ALA A 89 -5.78 12.55 -1.57
C ALA A 89 -6.18 11.97 -2.94
N ILE A 90 -5.28 11.21 -3.54
CA ILE A 90 -5.50 10.59 -4.85
C ILE A 90 -6.08 9.19 -4.62
N GLU A 91 -7.24 8.93 -5.21
CA GLU A 91 -7.87 7.62 -5.20
C GLU A 91 -7.47 6.83 -6.44
N TYR A 92 -6.98 5.62 -6.22
CA TYR A 92 -6.62 4.65 -7.24
C TYR A 92 -7.51 3.42 -7.11
N GLU A 93 -8.09 2.97 -8.23
CA GLU A 93 -8.83 1.71 -8.28
C GLU A 93 -7.90 0.55 -8.63
N PHE A 94 -8.03 -0.58 -7.93
CA PHE A 94 -7.34 -1.81 -8.30
C PHE A 94 -7.91 -2.39 -9.60
N LYS A 95 -7.28 -2.08 -10.74
CA LYS A 95 -7.60 -2.68 -12.04
C LYS A 95 -6.82 -3.98 -12.24
N GLY A 96 -7.25 -5.03 -11.54
CA GLY A 96 -6.57 -6.33 -11.52
C GLY A 96 -5.77 -6.54 -10.23
N ASN A 97 -4.73 -7.37 -10.27
CA ASN A 97 -4.05 -7.80 -9.04
C ASN A 97 -2.97 -6.82 -8.55
N VAL A 98 -2.44 -6.00 -9.45
CA VAL A 98 -1.30 -5.10 -9.18
C VAL A 98 -1.74 -3.66 -9.42
N LEU A 99 -1.40 -2.79 -8.48
CA LEU A 99 -1.55 -1.35 -8.59
C LEU A 99 -0.17 -0.70 -8.40
N VAL A 100 0.18 0.23 -9.28
CA VAL A 100 1.40 1.04 -9.16
C VAL A 100 0.99 2.47 -8.88
N ILE A 101 1.60 3.06 -7.87
CA ILE A 101 1.39 4.45 -7.43
C ILE A 101 2.72 5.17 -7.60
N ASP A 102 2.84 5.98 -8.64
CA ASP A 102 4.02 6.82 -8.86
C ASP A 102 4.00 8.02 -7.90
N ARG A 103 4.99 8.09 -7.01
CA ARG A 103 5.16 9.24 -6.09
C ARG A 103 5.78 10.43 -6.81
N HIS A 104 6.60 10.17 -7.83
CA HIS A 104 7.31 11.19 -8.59
C HIS A 104 6.49 11.83 -9.73
N ALA A 105 5.34 11.26 -10.10
CA ALA A 105 4.52 11.73 -11.23
C ALA A 105 3.98 13.18 -11.08
N PHE A 106 4.01 13.74 -9.87
CA PHE A 106 3.59 15.13 -9.59
C PHE A 106 4.76 16.09 -9.33
N ALA A 107 6.01 15.61 -9.29
CA ALA A 107 7.19 16.42 -8.98
C ALA A 107 7.82 17.09 -10.22
N GLU A 108 7.35 16.78 -11.43
CA GLU A 108 7.83 17.41 -12.67
C GLU A 108 7.01 18.66 -13.02
N VAL A 109 7.09 19.69 -12.17
CA VAL A 109 6.96 21.07 -12.66
C VAL A 109 8.36 21.67 -12.63
N PRO A 110 9.14 21.56 -13.73
CA PRO A 110 10.37 22.34 -13.85
C PRO A 110 10.02 23.83 -13.78
N ALA A 111 10.84 24.55 -13.01
CA ALA A 111 10.73 25.96 -12.64
C ALA A 111 10.49 26.94 -13.80
#